data_AF-A0A7K2XFF6-F1
#
_entry.id   AF-A0A7K2XFF6-F1
#
_cell.length_a   1.000
_cell.length_b   1.000
_cell.length_c   1.000
_cell.angle_alpha   90.00
_cell.angle_beta   90.00
_cell.angle_gamma   90.00
#
_symmetry.space_group_name_H-M   'P 1'
#
loop_
_entity.id
_entity.type
_entity.pdbx_description
1 polymer ?
#
loop_
_entity_poly.entity_id
_entity_poly.type
_entity_poly.pdbx_seq_one_letter_code
_entity_poly.pdbx_strand_id
1 'polypeptide(L)'
;GWLLAGFGAGAGAASLLLAVRGRLPRAGATLGWTMLLGAAAVAVLAFVPRLPAAVAVAVAVGLLAGVSGALCHALVQTECDPAHLGRVSAVSSLGSLGLAPLGMPLTGAAAGLWGTGPV
;
A
#
# COMPACT_ATOMS: atom_id res chain seq x y z
N GLY A 1 -8.70 15.74 -1.45
CA GLY A 1 -8.15 16.15 -0.14
C GLY A 1 -8.33 15.08 0.91
N TRP A 2 -9.56 14.87 1.39
CA TRP A 2 -9.87 14.00 2.53
C TRP A 2 -9.43 12.53 2.39
N LEU A 3 -9.65 11.89 1.23
CA LEU A 3 -9.21 10.51 1.01
C LEU A 3 -7.68 10.37 1.06
N LEU A 4 -6.94 11.30 0.45
CA LEU A 4 -5.48 11.31 0.45
C LEU A 4 -4.93 11.55 1.85
N ALA A 5 -5.57 12.45 2.62
CA ALA A 5 -5.24 12.68 4.02
C ALA A 5 -5.52 11.44 4.89
N GLY A 6 -6.65 10.76 4.68
CA GLY A 6 -6.98 9.51 5.36
C GLY A 6 -5.96 8.41 5.06
N PHE A 7 -5.62 8.22 3.78
CA PHE A 7 -4.57 7.30 3.36
C PHE A 7 -3.22 7.60 4.04
N GLY A 8 -2.77 8.86 3.98
CA GLY A 8 -1.52 9.28 4.61
C GLY A 8 -1.51 9.08 6.13
N ALA A 9 -2.62 9.39 6.80
CA ALA A 9 -2.79 9.17 8.24
C ALA A 9 -2.72 7.68 8.60
N GLY A 10 -3.37 6.82 7.81
CA GLY A 10 -3.30 5.36 7.98
C GLY A 10 -1.88 4.82 7.82
N ALA A 11 -1.17 5.28 6.78
CA ALA A 11 0.23 4.91 6.55
C ALA A 11 1.16 5.39 7.69
N GLY A 12 0.97 6.61 8.18
CA GLY A 12 1.72 7.14 9.32
C GLY A 12 1.44 6.35 10.61
N ALA A 13 0.17 6.01 10.87
CA ALA A 13 -0.23 5.18 12.00
C ALA A 13 0.39 3.78 11.93
N ALA A 14 0.47 3.17 10.74
CA ALA A 14 1.15 1.90 10.54
C ALA A 14 2.65 1.98 10.90
N SER A 15 3.34 3.03 10.43
CA SER A 15 4.75 3.26 10.75
C SER A 15 4.97 3.46 12.25
N LEU A 16 4.11 4.24 12.91
CA LEU A 16 4.18 4.45 14.37
C LEU A 16 3.95 3.13 15.13
N LEU A 17 2.94 2.36 14.72
CA LEU A 17 2.62 1.08 15.34
C LEU A 17 3.78 0.09 15.21
N LEU A 18 4.44 0.05 14.05
CA LEU A 18 5.62 -0.77 13.82
C LEU A 18 6.84 -0.29 14.60
N ALA A 19 7.06 1.02 14.67
CA ALA A 19 8.14 1.61 15.46
C ALA A 19 8.01 1.27 16.96
N VAL A 20 6.78 1.27 17.49
CA VAL A 20 6.50 0.94 18.90
C VAL A 20 6.48 -0.57 19.16
N ARG A 21 5.91 -1.37 18.25
CA ARG A 21 5.84 -2.85 18.41
C ARG A 21 7.15 -3.56 18.10
N GLY A 22 8.01 -2.98 17.27
CA GLY A 22 9.34 -3.48 16.92
C GLY A 22 9.36 -4.70 16.00
N ARG A 23 8.67 -5.81 16.35
CA ARG A 23 8.74 -7.07 15.59
C ARG A 23 7.36 -7.71 15.41
N LEU A 24 7.10 -8.19 14.19
CA LEU A 24 5.91 -8.97 13.86
C LEU A 24 6.29 -10.46 13.77
N PRO A 25 5.74 -11.33 14.63
CA PRO A 25 5.90 -12.78 14.44
C PRO A 25 5.20 -13.18 13.14
N ARG A 26 5.94 -13.84 12.21
CA ARG A 26 5.48 -14.30 10.88
C ARG A 26 5.31 -13.20 9.82
N ALA A 27 6.36 -12.40 9.61
CA ALA A 27 6.44 -11.32 8.62
C ALA A 27 5.90 -11.68 7.22
N GLY A 28 6.22 -12.88 6.70
CA GLY A 28 5.75 -13.33 5.38
C GLY A 28 4.23 -13.54 5.29
N ALA A 29 3.61 -14.14 6.31
CA ALA A 29 2.17 -14.35 6.33
C ALA A 29 1.42 -13.02 6.53
N THR A 30 1.93 -12.13 7.39
CA THR A 30 1.33 -10.80 7.58
C THR A 30 1.41 -9.96 6.33
N LEU A 31 2.51 -10.05 5.56
CA LEU A 31 2.65 -9.37 4.27
C LEU A 31 1.59 -9.84 3.26
N GLY A 32 1.39 -11.16 3.14
CA GLY A 32 0.38 -11.71 2.23
C GLY A 32 -1.04 -11.25 2.59
N TRP A 33 -1.39 -11.28 3.88
CA TRP A 33 -2.70 -10.82 4.36
C TRP A 33 -2.91 -9.32 4.16
N THR A 34 -1.91 -8.48 4.43
CA THR A 34 -2.05 -7.03 4.24
C THR A 34 -2.17 -6.65 2.77
N MET A 35 -1.49 -7.36 1.86
CA MET A 35 -1.67 -7.17 0.41
C MET A 35 -3.07 -7.59 -0.05
N LEU A 36 -3.56 -8.75 0.37
CA LEU A 36 -4.89 -9.25 -0.02
C LEU A 36 -5.99 -8.33 0.51
N LEU A 37 -5.92 -7.96 1.79
CA LEU A 37 -6.87 -7.04 2.41
C LEU A 37 -6.78 -5.64 1.82
N GLY A 38 -5.58 -5.18 1.46
CA GLY A 38 -5.36 -3.90 0.81
C GLY A 38 -6.03 -3.84 -0.57
N ALA A 39 -5.84 -4.87 -1.39
CA ALA A 39 -6.49 -5.00 -2.69
C ALA A 39 -8.02 -5.03 -2.56
N ALA A 40 -8.54 -5.81 -1.61
CA ALA A 40 -9.98 -5.88 -1.34
C ALA A 40 -10.54 -4.51 -0.88
N ALA A 41 -9.83 -3.80 0.01
CA ALA A 41 -10.25 -2.49 0.49
C ALA A 41 -10.26 -1.43 -0.63
N VAL A 42 -9.29 -1.47 -1.56
CA VAL A 42 -9.28 -0.62 -2.75
C VAL A 42 -10.47 -0.95 -3.67
N ALA A 43 -10.79 -2.22 -3.86
CA ALA A 43 -11.97 -2.62 -4.64
C ALA A 43 -13.28 -2.14 -3.98
N VAL A 44 -13.40 -2.29 -2.66
CA VAL A 44 -14.58 -1.81 -1.90
C VAL A 44 -14.72 -0.30 -2.00
N LEU A 45 -13.63 0.47 -2.01
CA LEU A 45 -13.66 1.92 -2.12
C LEU A 45 -14.43 2.40 -3.37
N ALA A 46 -14.38 1.64 -4.48
CA ALA A 46 -15.10 1.96 -5.70
C ALA A 46 -16.63 1.94 -5.54
N PHE A 47 -17.14 1.18 -4.57
CA PHE A 47 -18.58 1.00 -4.33
C PHE A 47 -19.11 1.82 -3.15
N VAL A 48 -18.31 2.70 -2.54
CA VAL A 48 -18.72 3.49 -1.36
C VAL A 48 -19.24 4.87 -1.78
N PRO A 49 -20.57 5.12 -1.76
CA PRO A 49 -21.14 6.39 -2.17
C PRO A 49 -21.04 7.49 -1.09
N ARG A 50 -20.71 7.15 0.16
CA ARG A 50 -20.67 8.09 1.30
C ARG A 50 -19.24 8.54 1.59
N LEU A 51 -19.00 9.84 1.54
CA LEU A 51 -17.69 10.46 1.82
C LEU A 51 -17.03 9.99 3.15
N PRO A 52 -17.71 9.96 4.31
CA PRO A 52 -17.06 9.53 5.55
C PRO A 52 -16.65 8.05 5.52
N ALA A 53 -17.46 7.19 4.90
CA ALA A 53 -17.11 5.78 4.73
C ALA A 53 -15.93 5.61 3.76
N ALA A 54 -15.87 6.40 2.70
CA ALA A 54 -14.76 6.38 1.75
C ALA A 54 -13.44 6.83 2.41
N VAL A 55 -13.48 7.81 3.31
CA VAL A 55 -12.31 8.22 4.12
C VAL A 55 -11.87 7.12 5.07
N ALA A 56 -12.80 6.44 5.75
CA ALA A 56 -12.46 5.30 6.62
C ALA A 56 -11.79 4.16 5.86
N VAL A 57 -12.31 3.83 4.66
CA VAL A 57 -11.69 2.84 3.78
C VAL A 57 -10.31 3.30 3.31
N ALA A 58 -10.12 4.58 2.96
CA ALA A 58 -8.81 5.11 2.61
C ALA A 58 -7.79 5.02 3.76
N VAL A 59 -8.21 5.27 5.01
CA VAL A 59 -7.37 5.04 6.20
C VAL A 59 -6.97 3.57 6.32
N ALA A 60 -7.92 2.65 6.14
CA ALA A 60 -7.65 1.21 6.18
C ALA A 60 -6.66 0.78 5.07
N VAL A 61 -6.85 1.28 3.84
CA VAL A 61 -5.93 1.05 2.72
C VAL A 61 -4.53 1.56 3.07
N GLY A 62 -4.41 2.79 3.58
CA GLY A 62 -3.12 3.37 3.99
C GLY A 62 -2.43 2.57 5.09
N LEU A 63 -3.18 2.09 6.06
CA LEU A 63 -2.66 1.27 7.15
C LEU A 63 -2.13 -0.08 6.64
N LEU A 64 -2.90 -0.77 5.80
CA LEU A 64 -2.50 -2.06 5.22
C LEU A 64 -1.29 -1.91 4.29
N ALA A 65 -1.28 -0.88 3.44
CA ALA A 65 -0.17 -0.57 2.55
C ALA A 65 1.10 -0.20 3.33
N GLY A 66 0.98 0.63 4.38
CA GLY A 66 2.10 1.02 5.23
C GLY A 66 2.74 -0.18 5.93
N VAL A 67 1.93 -1.09 6.49
CA VAL A 67 2.44 -2.33 7.11
C VAL A 67 3.14 -3.23 6.07
N SER A 68 2.53 -3.40 4.89
CA SER A 68 3.11 -4.18 3.80
C SER A 68 4.48 -3.63 3.36
N GLY A 69 4.57 -2.31 3.14
CA GLY A 69 5.80 -1.66 2.69
C GLY A 69 6.94 -1.79 3.70
N ALA A 70 6.64 -1.55 4.97
CA ALA A 70 7.63 -1.67 6.04
C ALA A 70 8.10 -3.13 6.24
N LEU A 71 7.19 -4.10 6.17
CA LEU A 71 7.54 -5.52 6.23
C LEU A 71 8.39 -5.96 5.04
N CYS A 72 8.07 -5.49 3.83
CA CYS A 72 8.84 -5.78 2.63
C CYS A 72 10.27 -5.25 2.77
N HIS A 73 10.44 -3.99 3.21
CA HIS A 73 11.76 -3.42 3.48
C HIS A 73 12.52 -4.20 4.57
N ALA A 74 11.85 -4.55 5.66
CA ALA A 74 12.46 -5.33 6.73
C ALA A 74 12.92 -6.72 6.25
N LEU A 75 12.09 -7.43 5.47
CA LEU A 75 12.43 -8.74 4.91
C LEU A 75 13.61 -8.67 3.93
N VAL A 76 13.63 -7.66 3.06
CA VAL A 76 14.77 -7.40 2.16
C VAL A 76 16.03 -7.14 2.97
N GLN A 77 15.94 -6.40 4.08
CA GLN A 77 17.08 -6.13 4.96
C GLN A 77 17.55 -7.36 5.75
N THR A 78 16.64 -8.28 6.13
CA THR A 78 17.00 -9.47 6.92
C THR A 78 17.52 -10.64 6.09
N GLU A 79 17.00 -10.83 4.87
CA GLU A 79 17.29 -12.02 4.05
C GLU A 79 18.36 -11.78 2.96
N CYS A 80 18.67 -10.52 2.63
CA CYS A 80 19.71 -10.23 1.64
C CYS A 80 21.10 -10.13 2.25
N ASP A 81 22.07 -10.71 1.55
CA ASP A 81 23.49 -10.55 1.85
C ASP A 81 23.88 -9.05 1.88
N PRO A 82 24.61 -8.58 2.90
CA PRO A 82 25.10 -7.21 3.00
C PRO A 82 25.78 -6.69 1.73
N ALA A 83 26.46 -7.55 0.96
CA ALA A 83 27.12 -7.19 -0.29
C ALA A 83 26.13 -6.83 -1.44
N HIS A 84 24.86 -7.23 -1.32
CA HIS A 84 23.83 -7.05 -2.34
C HIS A 84 22.65 -6.18 -1.90
N LEU A 85 22.58 -5.78 -0.63
CA LEU A 85 21.50 -4.95 -0.07
C LEU A 85 21.25 -3.67 -0.89
N GLY A 86 22.31 -2.97 -1.30
CA GLY A 86 22.19 -1.75 -2.11
C GLY A 86 21.55 -2.00 -3.48
N ARG A 87 21.90 -3.11 -4.14
CA ARG A 87 21.35 -3.49 -5.45
C ARG A 87 19.90 -3.95 -5.34
N VAL A 88 19.57 -4.78 -4.35
CA VAL A 88 18.20 -5.27 -4.16
C VAL A 88 17.26 -4.14 -3.74
N SER A 89 17.72 -3.22 -2.88
CA SER A 89 16.95 -2.03 -2.51
C SER A 89 16.71 -1.08 -3.69
N ALA A 90 17.69 -0.94 -4.60
CA ALA A 90 17.53 -0.17 -5.82
C ALA A 90 16.50 -0.80 -6.77
N VAL A 91 16.51 -2.13 -6.95
CA VAL A 91 15.51 -2.85 -7.76
C VAL A 91 14.12 -2.74 -7.15
N SER A 92 13.99 -2.91 -5.83
CA SER A 92 12.71 -2.77 -5.12
C SER A 92 12.15 -1.34 -5.23
N SER A 93 13.03 -0.34 -5.10
CA SER A 93 12.68 1.07 -5.30
C SER A 93 12.28 1.37 -6.75
N LEU A 94 13.00 0.82 -7.73
CA LEU A 94 12.66 0.93 -9.15
C LEU A 94 11.28 0.34 -9.46
N GLY A 95 10.95 -0.81 -8.88
CA GLY A 95 9.62 -1.40 -9.01
C GLY A 95 8.55 -0.50 -8.39
N SER A 96 8.75 -0.09 -7.13
CA SER A 96 7.74 0.67 -6.38
C SER A 96 7.51 2.08 -6.91
N LEU A 97 8.60 2.82 -7.21
CA LEU A 97 8.54 4.19 -7.70
C LEU A 97 8.39 4.28 -9.22
N GLY A 98 8.85 3.27 -9.96
CA GLY A 98 8.76 3.24 -11.43
C GLY A 98 7.42 2.73 -11.95
N LEU A 99 6.76 1.79 -11.25
CA LEU A 99 5.43 1.32 -11.65
C LEU A 99 4.31 2.32 -11.29
N ALA A 100 4.48 3.09 -10.21
CA ALA A 100 3.50 4.08 -9.79
C ALA A 100 3.10 5.09 -10.90
N PRO A 101 4.04 5.77 -11.59
CA PRO A 101 3.69 6.69 -12.68
C PRO A 101 3.14 5.99 -13.92
N LEU A 102 3.42 4.69 -14.13
CA LEU A 102 2.84 3.90 -15.22
C LEU A 102 1.39 3.47 -14.94
N GLY A 103 1.01 3.33 -13.67
CA GLY A 103 -0.36 3.00 -13.28
C GLY A 103 -1.35 4.14 -13.58
N MET A 104 -0.91 5.39 -13.52
CA MET A 104 -1.74 6.58 -13.74
C MET A 104 -2.32 6.70 -15.17
N PRO A 105 -1.53 6.56 -16.26
CA PRO A 105 -2.06 6.57 -17.62
C PRO A 105 -2.92 5.34 -17.91
N LEU A 106 -2.58 4.17 -17.36
CA LEU A 106 -3.39 2.96 -17.53
C LEU A 106 -4.77 3.09 -16.88
N THR A 107 -4.81 3.57 -15.63
CA THR A 107 -6.08 3.81 -14.91
C THR A 107 -6.87 4.96 -15.53
N GLY A 108 -6.21 6.01 -16.02
CA GLY A 108 -6.84 7.08 -16.78
C GLY A 108 -7.46 6.61 -18.10
N ALA A 109 -6.77 5.77 -18.87
CA ALA A 109 -7.29 5.18 -20.09
C ALA A 109 -8.47 4.24 -19.82
N ALA A 110 -8.36 3.40 -18.78
CA ALA A 110 -9.43 2.54 -18.31
C ALA A 110 -10.68 3.35 -17.92
N ALA A 111 -10.53 4.44 -17.16
CA ALA A 111 -11.62 5.33 -16.79
C ALA A 111 -12.23 6.04 -18.02
N GLY A 112 -11.41 6.36 -19.03
CA GLY A 112 -11.87 6.93 -20.30
C GLY A 112 -12.67 5.95 -21.16
N LEU A 113 -12.36 4.65 -21.09
CA LEU A 113 -13.03 3.59 -21.85
C LEU A 113 -14.32 3.09 -21.19
N TRP A 114 -14.31 2.94 -19.86
CA TRP A 114 -15.44 2.35 -19.09
C TRP A 114 -16.31 3.39 -18.38
N GLY A 115 -15.90 4.67 -18.39
CA GLY A 115 -16.56 5.73 -17.64
C GLY A 115 -16.23 5.72 -16.14
N THR A 116 -16.47 6.85 -15.47
CA THR A 116 -16.26 7.01 -14.02
C THR A 116 -17.47 6.60 -13.17
N GLY A 117 -18.47 5.99 -13.79
CA GLY A 117 -19.72 5.58 -13.14
C GLY A 117 -19.54 4.27 -12.37
N PRO A 118 -20.26 4.08 -11.25
CA PRO A 118 -20.38 2.75 -10.66
C PRO A 118 -21.08 1.86 -11.67
N VAL A 119 -20.45 0.75 -12.04
CA VAL A 119 -21.13 -0.37 -12.69
C VAL A 119 -22.17 -0.98 -11.76
#